data_AF-A0A177DPU7-F1
#
_entry.id   AF-A0A177DPU7-F1
#
_cell.length_a   1.000
_cell.length_b   1.000
_cell.length_c   1.000
_cell.angle_alpha   90.00
_cell.angle_beta   90.00
_cell.angle_gamma   90.00
#
_symmetry.space_group_name_H-M   'P 1'
#
loop_
_entity.id
_entity.type
_entity.pdbx_description
1 polymer ?
#
loop_
_entity_poly.entity_id
_entity_poly.type
_entity_poly.pdbx_seq_one_letter_code
_entity_poly.pdbx_strand_id
1 'polypeptide(L)'
;MAPIDDTTDADAKATEVLKIVEQYGLNYERTGAWDGFETFLPIVAGQVERKEPIRMLLPGFPFKSPNQKDKVLGVLPDLGEELALKHLDGLCEKIKAIYGHGAECHITSDGLVYNDLLGVTDETVWNFGQGVREIAAANKLQNLSFLRLWDLLDYPGDFQSKEYYLKHAANIRKELKQRFGDPKFEADMANTSTSDMQMTHTKYLEFLKQDLAFNDRHNALSPEDQAANIANTAKEMMGRWKAFSAALAAVPTQYIRLSIHDSGGKDKLSMAIIPQQEKGALGATPWHSTLVIEADGTLRTVQRCKVDKGSYQLICRDDRPYCFRAKLEGEDDSNKTFEQLYPSGLTIRDRKAVAA
;
A
#
# COMPACT_ATOMS: atom_id res chain seq x y z
N MET A 1 -9.90 48.83 2.80
CA MET A 1 -8.87 47.84 2.39
C MET A 1 -9.61 46.70 1.74
N ALA A 2 -9.46 46.53 0.42
CA ALA A 2 -9.92 45.31 -0.24
C ALA A 2 -9.07 44.14 0.29
N PRO A 3 -9.63 42.93 0.47
CA PRO A 3 -8.80 41.77 0.73
C PRO A 3 -7.88 41.57 -0.47
N ILE A 4 -6.58 41.66 -0.23
CA ILE A 4 -5.55 41.42 -1.24
C ILE A 4 -5.52 39.91 -1.45
N ASP A 5 -5.95 39.46 -2.62
CA ASP A 5 -5.45 38.34 -3.44
C ASP A 5 -4.88 37.05 -2.79
N ASP A 6 -5.22 36.71 -1.54
CA ASP A 6 -4.75 35.50 -0.85
C ASP A 6 -5.21 34.21 -1.56
N THR A 7 -6.36 34.25 -2.24
CA THR A 7 -6.92 33.09 -2.97
C THR A 7 -6.09 32.72 -4.20
N THR A 8 -5.51 33.69 -4.90
CA THR A 8 -4.70 33.40 -6.11
C THR A 8 -3.32 32.86 -5.76
N ASP A 9 -2.74 33.27 -4.62
CA ASP A 9 -1.48 32.71 -4.11
C ASP A 9 -1.66 31.27 -3.62
N ALA A 10 -2.78 30.98 -2.94
CA ALA A 10 -3.11 29.62 -2.51
C ALA A 10 -3.31 28.66 -3.69
N ASP A 11 -4.04 29.08 -4.73
CA ASP A 11 -4.24 28.28 -5.95
C ASP A 11 -2.92 28.05 -6.71
N ALA A 12 -2.05 29.07 -6.78
CA ALA A 12 -0.73 28.94 -7.40
C ALA A 12 0.13 27.91 -6.65
N LYS A 13 0.19 28.00 -5.32
CA LYS A 13 0.93 27.04 -4.50
C LYS A 13 0.33 25.65 -4.57
N ALA A 14 -1.00 25.52 -4.54
CA ALA A 14 -1.69 24.24 -4.68
C ALA A 14 -1.41 23.58 -6.03
N THR A 15 -1.34 24.38 -7.10
CA THR A 15 -0.95 23.92 -8.44
C THR A 15 0.48 23.38 -8.46
N GLU A 16 1.44 24.06 -7.83
CA GLU A 16 2.82 23.56 -7.70
C GLU A 16 2.88 22.23 -6.95
N VAL A 17 2.13 22.10 -5.85
CA VAL A 17 2.04 20.86 -5.08
C VAL A 17 1.46 19.72 -5.91
N LEU A 18 0.33 19.95 -6.60
CA LEU A 18 -0.31 18.91 -7.40
C LEU A 18 0.53 18.48 -8.60
N LYS A 19 1.36 19.38 -9.16
CA LYS A 19 2.36 19.02 -10.19
C LYS A 19 3.42 18.05 -9.68
N ILE A 20 3.76 18.10 -8.39
CA ILE A 20 4.64 17.09 -7.78
C ILE A 20 3.89 15.77 -7.64
N VAL A 21 2.65 15.82 -7.14
CA VAL A 21 1.84 14.61 -6.87
C VAL A 21 1.50 13.86 -8.15
N GLU A 22 1.11 14.56 -9.23
CA GLU A 22 0.73 13.92 -10.50
C GLU A 22 1.89 13.14 -11.12
N GLN A 23 3.14 13.58 -10.95
CA GLN A 23 4.34 12.89 -11.46
C GLN A 23 4.56 11.50 -10.85
N TYR A 24 3.91 11.20 -9.72
CA TYR A 24 3.92 9.87 -9.10
C TYR A 24 2.77 8.98 -9.60
N GLY A 25 1.84 9.55 -10.38
CA GLY A 25 0.65 8.87 -10.87
C GLY A 25 0.90 8.13 -12.19
N LEU A 26 0.39 6.91 -12.29
CA LEU A 26 0.43 6.10 -13.50
C LEU A 26 -0.25 6.79 -14.68
N ASN A 27 -1.35 7.51 -14.43
CA ASN A 27 -2.07 8.25 -15.46
C ASN A 27 -1.15 9.28 -16.13
N TYR A 28 -0.45 10.08 -15.31
CA TYR A 28 0.51 11.05 -15.80
C TYR A 28 1.69 10.41 -16.54
N GLU A 29 2.23 9.30 -16.02
CA GLU A 29 3.31 8.58 -16.73
C GLU A 29 2.88 8.06 -18.11
N ARG A 30 1.60 7.74 -18.29
CA ARG A 30 1.03 7.23 -19.56
C ARG A 30 0.66 8.33 -20.54
N THR A 31 0.04 9.41 -20.06
CA THR A 31 -0.60 10.42 -20.91
C THR A 31 -0.02 11.82 -20.78
N GLY A 32 0.84 12.05 -19.78
CA GLY A 32 1.34 13.38 -19.41
C GLY A 32 0.34 14.25 -18.65
N ALA A 33 -0.81 13.70 -18.26
CA ALA A 33 -1.86 14.41 -17.52
C ALA A 33 -2.56 13.50 -16.51
N TRP A 34 -3.15 14.11 -15.48
CA TRP A 34 -3.97 13.41 -14.50
C TRP A 34 -5.35 14.06 -14.38
N ASP A 35 -6.40 13.33 -14.78
CA ASP A 35 -7.80 13.81 -14.75
C ASP A 35 -8.27 14.25 -13.36
N GLY A 36 -7.64 13.74 -12.29
CA GLY A 36 -7.94 14.13 -10.92
C GLY A 36 -7.38 15.52 -10.54
N PHE A 37 -6.52 16.14 -11.35
CA PHE A 37 -5.87 17.41 -11.01
C PHE A 37 -6.88 18.49 -10.61
N GLU A 38 -7.89 18.74 -11.46
CA GLU A 38 -8.95 19.73 -11.19
C GLU A 38 -9.83 19.34 -10.00
N THR A 39 -10.00 18.03 -9.77
CA THR A 39 -10.79 17.51 -8.64
C THR A 39 -10.11 17.80 -7.30
N PHE A 40 -8.78 17.70 -7.24
CA PHE A 40 -8.01 17.88 -6.00
C PHE A 40 -7.48 19.30 -5.81
N LEU A 41 -7.43 20.15 -6.84
CA LEU A 41 -7.00 21.55 -6.71
C LEU A 41 -7.71 22.32 -5.58
N PRO A 42 -9.06 22.38 -5.51
CA PRO A 42 -9.74 23.10 -4.42
C PRO A 42 -9.47 22.52 -3.03
N ILE A 43 -9.20 21.20 -2.93
CA ILE A 43 -8.86 20.55 -1.67
C ILE A 43 -7.49 21.02 -1.18
N VAL A 44 -6.49 21.02 -2.08
CA VAL A 44 -5.13 21.44 -1.77
C VAL A 44 -5.08 22.94 -1.50
N ALA A 45 -5.76 23.76 -2.31
CA ALA A 45 -5.87 25.21 -2.10
C ALA A 45 -6.43 25.52 -0.71
N GLY A 46 -7.52 24.87 -0.30
CA GLY A 46 -8.07 25.05 1.04
C GLY A 46 -7.10 24.66 2.17
N GLN A 47 -6.30 23.61 2.00
CA GLN A 47 -5.24 23.26 2.97
C GLN A 47 -4.12 24.31 3.01
N VAL A 48 -3.74 24.84 1.85
CA VAL A 48 -2.76 25.93 1.73
C VAL A 48 -3.25 27.19 2.45
N GLU A 49 -4.49 27.62 2.19
CA GLU A 49 -5.12 28.79 2.83
C GLU A 49 -5.13 28.66 4.36
N ARG A 50 -5.42 27.45 4.87
CA ARG A 50 -5.43 27.15 6.31
C ARG A 50 -4.04 26.93 6.90
N LYS A 51 -2.98 26.97 6.09
CA LYS A 51 -1.60 26.74 6.54
C LYS A 51 -1.42 25.37 7.20
N GLU A 52 -2.08 24.37 6.63
CA GLU A 52 -2.06 22.99 7.10
C GLU A 52 -1.16 22.12 6.21
N PRO A 53 -0.57 21.03 6.74
CA PRO A 53 0.11 20.05 5.89
C PRO A 53 -0.82 19.52 4.80
N ILE A 54 -0.28 19.30 3.60
CA ILE A 54 -1.04 18.69 2.52
C ILE A 54 -1.27 17.21 2.83
N ARG A 55 -2.54 16.81 2.95
CA ARG A 55 -2.87 15.45 3.39
C ARG A 55 -3.19 14.54 2.22
N MET A 56 -2.47 13.42 2.14
CA MET A 56 -2.71 12.32 1.21
C MET A 56 -3.20 11.09 1.95
N LEU A 57 -4.06 10.28 1.33
CA LEU A 57 -4.55 9.03 1.92
C LEU A 57 -4.30 7.86 0.98
N LEU A 58 -3.57 6.85 1.44
CA LEU A 58 -3.29 5.61 0.73
C LEU A 58 -3.86 4.40 1.47
N PRO A 59 -4.94 3.79 0.95
CA PRO A 59 -5.33 2.45 1.35
C PRO A 59 -4.31 1.41 0.89
N GLY A 60 -3.75 0.64 1.82
CA GLY A 60 -2.76 -0.40 1.51
C GLY A 60 -2.00 -0.90 2.75
N PHE A 61 -1.02 -1.77 2.52
CA PHE A 61 -0.29 -2.50 3.56
C PHE A 61 -1.23 -3.36 4.45
N PRO A 62 -2.01 -4.29 3.87
CA PRO A 62 -2.90 -5.16 4.64
C PRO A 62 -2.14 -6.19 5.48
N PHE A 63 -1.46 -7.10 4.78
CA PHE A 63 -0.67 -8.24 5.24
C PHE A 63 -0.02 -8.89 4.01
N LYS A 64 1.08 -9.63 4.19
CA LYS A 64 1.66 -10.46 3.12
C LYS A 64 0.68 -11.56 2.68
N SER A 65 0.62 -11.84 1.38
CA SER A 65 -0.15 -12.97 0.81
C SER A 65 0.03 -14.26 1.64
N PRO A 66 -1.04 -15.02 1.90
CA PRO A 66 -0.94 -16.34 2.55
C PRO A 66 -0.15 -17.36 1.71
N ASN A 67 0.03 -17.10 0.40
CA ASN A 67 0.87 -17.90 -0.48
C ASN A 67 2.36 -17.52 -0.33
N GLN A 68 2.97 -18.01 0.75
CA GLN A 68 4.39 -17.83 1.05
C GLN A 68 5.31 -18.71 0.20
N LYS A 69 4.77 -19.69 -0.53
CA LYS A 69 5.58 -20.56 -1.40
C LYS A 69 5.88 -19.88 -2.72
N ASP A 70 4.86 -19.25 -3.31
CA ASP A 70 4.94 -18.72 -4.67
C ASP A 70 4.96 -17.21 -4.77
N LYS A 71 4.33 -16.47 -3.85
CA LYS A 71 4.20 -15.00 -4.00
C LYS A 71 5.22 -14.23 -3.18
N VAL A 72 5.34 -14.52 -1.89
CA VAL A 72 6.06 -13.70 -0.90
C VAL A 72 7.10 -14.49 -0.11
N LEU A 73 8.04 -13.80 0.55
CA LEU A 73 9.11 -14.45 1.30
C LEU A 73 8.68 -15.02 2.67
N GLY A 74 7.68 -14.40 3.28
CA GLY A 74 7.15 -14.76 4.60
C GLY A 74 5.92 -13.91 4.95
N VAL A 75 5.54 -13.87 6.23
CA VAL A 75 4.35 -13.13 6.71
C VAL A 75 4.63 -11.69 7.16
N LEU A 76 5.90 -11.35 7.37
CA LEU A 76 6.33 -10.03 7.85
C LEU A 76 6.76 -9.14 6.67
N PRO A 77 6.75 -7.80 6.85
CA PRO A 77 7.29 -6.87 5.87
C PRO A 77 8.76 -7.16 5.54
N ASP A 78 9.11 -6.97 4.28
CA ASP A 78 10.46 -7.15 3.74
C ASP A 78 10.93 -5.89 2.99
N LEU A 79 11.96 -5.98 2.14
CA LEU A 79 12.49 -4.82 1.42
C LEU A 79 11.41 -4.10 0.59
N GLY A 80 10.40 -4.82 0.11
CA GLY A 80 9.33 -4.21 -0.68
C GLY A 80 8.54 -3.17 0.10
N GLU A 81 8.11 -3.50 1.32
CA GLU A 81 7.40 -2.55 2.17
C GLU A 81 8.30 -1.39 2.59
N GLU A 82 9.57 -1.65 2.89
CA GLU A 82 10.52 -0.58 3.26
C GLU A 82 10.68 0.44 2.14
N LEU A 83 10.82 -0.01 0.89
CA LEU A 83 10.94 0.89 -0.24
C LEU A 83 9.65 1.64 -0.53
N ALA A 84 8.51 0.97 -0.38
CA ALA A 84 7.22 1.63 -0.56
C ALA A 84 7.01 2.75 0.47
N LEU A 85 7.39 2.54 1.73
CA LEU A 85 7.32 3.58 2.76
C LEU A 85 8.28 4.74 2.46
N LYS A 86 9.53 4.46 2.10
CA LYS A 86 10.51 5.48 1.68
C LYS A 86 10.02 6.27 0.47
N HIS A 87 9.33 5.61 -0.46
CA HIS A 87 8.77 6.24 -1.65
C HIS A 87 7.69 7.28 -1.32
N LEU A 88 6.77 6.92 -0.41
CA LEU A 88 5.71 7.80 0.07
C LEU A 88 6.23 8.95 0.93
N ASP A 89 7.20 8.69 1.81
CA ASP A 89 7.84 9.73 2.63
C ASP A 89 8.61 10.72 1.75
N GLY A 90 9.34 10.23 0.75
CA GLY A 90 10.04 11.06 -0.22
C GLY A 90 9.13 11.92 -1.10
N LEU A 91 7.89 11.49 -1.38
CA LEU A 91 6.88 12.35 -1.99
C LEU A 91 6.55 13.53 -1.07
N CYS A 92 6.34 13.27 0.22
CA CYS A 92 6.04 14.32 1.19
C CYS A 92 7.20 15.31 1.35
N GLU A 93 8.44 14.83 1.41
CA GLU A 93 9.63 15.69 1.48
C GLU A 93 9.79 16.59 0.24
N LYS A 94 9.44 16.11 -0.96
CA LYS A 94 9.42 16.97 -2.17
C LYS A 94 8.41 18.11 -2.06
N ILE A 95 7.23 17.84 -1.49
CA ILE A 95 6.21 18.88 -1.27
C ILE A 95 6.71 19.89 -0.21
N LYS A 96 7.28 19.40 0.89
CA LYS A 96 7.85 20.22 1.97
C LYS A 96 8.96 21.16 1.50
N ALA A 97 9.72 20.79 0.47
CA ALA A 97 10.72 21.66 -0.12
C ALA A 97 10.13 22.94 -0.76
N ILE A 98 8.86 22.95 -1.16
CA ILE A 98 8.19 24.09 -1.81
C ILE A 98 7.06 24.71 -0.98
N TYR A 99 6.61 24.03 0.07
CA TYR A 99 5.52 24.43 0.94
C TYR A 99 5.90 24.21 2.41
N GLY A 100 6.07 25.31 3.16
CA GLY A 100 6.67 25.27 4.50
C GLY A 100 5.90 24.46 5.56
N HIS A 101 4.59 24.21 5.36
CA HIS A 101 3.80 23.35 6.23
C HIS A 101 3.89 21.86 5.85
N GLY A 102 4.57 21.53 4.75
CA GLY A 102 4.86 20.16 4.35
C GLY A 102 3.65 19.37 3.87
N ALA A 103 3.80 18.06 3.90
CA ALA A 103 2.76 17.11 3.53
C ALA A 103 2.83 15.87 4.42
N GLU A 104 1.71 15.19 4.55
CA GLU A 104 1.58 13.95 5.31
C GLU A 104 0.90 12.88 4.45
N CYS A 105 1.47 11.68 4.40
CA CYS A 105 0.83 10.52 3.81
C CYS A 105 0.22 9.64 4.89
N HIS A 106 -1.11 9.59 4.92
CA HIS A 106 -1.86 8.73 5.80
C HIS A 106 -2.04 7.35 5.13
N ILE A 107 -1.42 6.33 5.69
CA ILE A 107 -1.56 4.95 5.25
C ILE A 107 -2.69 4.31 6.04
N THR A 108 -3.70 3.80 5.33
CA THR A 108 -4.82 3.10 5.94
C THR A 108 -4.81 1.62 5.60
N SER A 109 -4.49 0.79 6.59
CA SER A 109 -4.42 -0.66 6.40
C SER A 109 -5.82 -1.26 6.34
N ASP A 110 -6.10 -1.93 5.24
CA ASP A 110 -7.30 -2.71 4.99
C ASP A 110 -7.13 -4.19 5.39
N GLY A 111 -6.04 -4.54 6.08
CA GLY A 111 -5.76 -5.92 6.49
C GLY A 111 -6.87 -6.52 7.35
N LEU A 112 -7.30 -5.79 8.38
CA LEU A 112 -8.38 -6.24 9.27
C LEU A 112 -9.74 -6.35 8.55
N VAL A 113 -9.90 -5.67 7.41
CA VAL A 113 -11.13 -5.72 6.59
C VAL A 113 -11.27 -7.08 5.92
N TYR A 114 -10.18 -7.73 5.50
CA TYR A 114 -10.24 -8.92 4.62
C TYR A 114 -9.62 -10.20 5.17
N ASN A 115 -8.81 -10.13 6.24
CA ASN A 115 -7.91 -11.23 6.60
C ASN A 115 -8.60 -12.58 6.86
N ASP A 116 -9.75 -12.57 7.53
CA ASP A 116 -10.54 -13.77 7.81
C ASP A 116 -11.07 -14.46 6.55
N LEU A 117 -11.36 -13.69 5.49
CA LEU A 117 -11.76 -14.22 4.17
C LEU A 117 -10.61 -14.94 3.46
N LEU A 118 -9.37 -14.55 3.76
CA LEU A 118 -8.16 -15.08 3.13
C LEU A 118 -7.45 -16.13 4.01
N GLY A 119 -8.06 -16.51 5.14
CA GLY A 119 -7.45 -17.44 6.10
C GLY A 119 -6.22 -16.88 6.82
N VAL A 120 -6.05 -15.56 6.82
CA VAL A 120 -4.97 -14.87 7.53
C VAL A 120 -5.45 -14.50 8.93
N THR A 121 -4.72 -14.92 9.96
CA THR A 121 -5.11 -14.68 11.35
C THR A 121 -5.02 -13.20 11.71
N ASP A 122 -5.86 -12.75 12.64
CA ASP A 122 -5.79 -11.38 13.18
C ASP A 122 -4.39 -11.08 13.73
N GLU A 123 -3.75 -12.06 14.38
CA GLU A 123 -2.36 -11.95 14.86
C GLU A 123 -1.35 -11.69 13.75
N THR A 124 -1.52 -12.33 12.59
CA THR A 124 -0.64 -12.11 11.44
C THR A 124 -0.79 -10.68 10.92
N VAL A 125 -2.01 -10.17 10.80
CA VAL A 125 -2.29 -8.77 10.41
C VAL A 125 -1.66 -7.80 11.40
N TRP A 126 -1.84 -8.05 12.70
CA TRP A 126 -1.23 -7.23 13.74
C TRP A 126 0.29 -7.18 13.63
N ASN A 127 0.93 -8.35 13.58
CA ASN A 127 2.39 -8.45 13.53
C ASN A 127 2.95 -7.79 12.25
N PHE A 128 2.29 -7.98 11.10
CA PHE A 128 2.66 -7.31 9.86
C PHE A 128 2.56 -5.78 10.01
N GLY A 129 1.42 -5.29 10.48
CA GLY A 129 1.20 -3.86 10.68
C GLY A 129 2.17 -3.23 11.69
N GLN A 130 2.53 -3.95 12.76
CA GLN A 130 3.58 -3.50 13.68
C GLN A 130 4.93 -3.41 12.97
N GLY A 131 5.32 -4.44 12.21
CA GLY A 131 6.55 -4.42 11.43
C GLY A 131 6.64 -3.24 10.44
N VAL A 132 5.53 -2.88 9.79
CA VAL A 132 5.49 -1.70 8.89
C VAL A 132 5.79 -0.42 9.66
N ARG A 133 5.20 -0.24 10.85
CA ARG A 133 5.46 0.93 11.71
C ARG A 133 6.88 0.95 12.26
N GLU A 134 7.41 -0.21 12.65
CA GLU A 134 8.80 -0.35 13.09
C GLU A 134 9.79 0.03 11.98
N ILE A 135 9.53 -0.38 10.73
CA ILE A 135 10.35 0.03 9.57
C ILE A 135 10.31 1.55 9.39
N ALA A 136 9.13 2.16 9.45
CA ALA A 136 8.99 3.61 9.33
C ALA A 136 9.77 4.35 10.44
N ALA A 137 9.65 3.90 11.69
CA ALA A 137 10.37 4.47 12.82
C ALA A 137 11.90 4.28 12.70
N ALA A 138 12.36 3.07 12.35
CA ALA A 138 13.78 2.76 12.19
C ALA A 138 14.44 3.58 11.08
N ASN A 139 13.70 3.86 10.01
CA ASN A 139 14.17 4.70 8.90
C ASN A 139 13.89 6.20 9.09
N LYS A 140 13.34 6.61 10.24
CA LYS A 140 13.00 8.01 10.57
C LYS A 140 12.10 8.68 9.51
N LEU A 141 11.12 7.93 9.00
CA LEU A 141 10.14 8.43 8.04
C LEU A 141 9.08 9.25 8.79
N GLN A 142 9.26 10.57 8.82
CA GLN A 142 8.51 11.47 9.70
C GLN A 142 7.20 11.98 9.08
N ASN A 143 6.99 11.79 7.77
CA ASN A 143 5.82 12.31 7.08
C ASN A 143 4.72 11.25 6.88
N LEU A 144 4.84 10.09 7.55
CA LEU A 144 3.91 8.98 7.45
C LEU A 144 3.06 8.86 8.71
N SER A 145 1.74 8.80 8.53
CA SER A 145 0.78 8.54 9.59
C SER A 145 0.02 7.25 9.30
N PHE A 146 -0.31 6.45 10.32
CA PHE A 146 -0.98 5.17 10.15
C PHE A 146 -2.40 5.24 10.70
N LEU A 147 -3.40 5.27 9.82
CA LEU A 147 -4.82 5.24 10.17
C LEU A 147 -5.33 3.80 10.13
N ARG A 148 -5.65 3.23 11.28
CA ARG A 148 -6.13 1.85 11.37
C ARG A 148 -7.65 1.83 11.32
N LEU A 149 -8.24 0.66 11.04
CA LEU A 149 -9.69 0.56 10.83
C LEU A 149 -10.51 1.09 12.02
N TRP A 150 -10.06 0.88 13.25
CA TRP A 150 -10.73 1.44 14.42
C TRP A 150 -10.59 2.95 14.55
N ASP A 151 -9.49 3.54 14.07
CA ASP A 151 -9.32 5.00 14.05
C ASP A 151 -10.35 5.63 13.09
N LEU A 152 -10.65 4.97 11.96
CA LEU A 152 -11.71 5.38 11.03
C LEU A 152 -13.13 5.25 11.61
N LEU A 153 -13.31 4.27 12.49
CA LEU A 153 -14.59 4.03 13.15
C LEU A 153 -14.73 4.84 14.44
N ASP A 154 -13.70 5.53 14.91
CA ASP A 154 -13.71 6.13 16.26
C ASP A 154 -14.08 5.09 17.35
N TYR A 155 -13.54 3.88 17.20
CA TYR A 155 -13.84 2.77 18.12
C TYR A 155 -13.07 2.98 19.43
N PRO A 156 -13.74 2.95 20.61
CA PRO A 156 -13.07 3.23 21.88
C PRO A 156 -12.10 2.12 22.29
N GLY A 157 -10.91 2.49 22.76
CA GLY A 157 -9.98 1.56 23.41
C GLY A 157 -8.50 1.83 23.15
N ASP A 158 -7.65 1.05 23.82
CA ASP A 158 -6.20 1.04 23.59
C ASP A 158 -5.82 -0.06 22.60
N PHE A 159 -5.68 0.33 21.34
CA PHE A 159 -5.23 -0.55 20.27
C PHE A 159 -3.71 -0.51 20.07
N GLN A 160 -2.93 -0.10 21.07
CA GLN A 160 -1.48 -0.35 21.10
C GLN A 160 -1.17 -1.76 21.63
N SER A 161 -2.06 -2.34 22.44
CA SER A 161 -1.95 -3.72 22.92
C SER A 161 -2.39 -4.73 21.86
N LYS A 162 -1.53 -5.73 21.62
CA LYS A 162 -1.85 -6.89 20.77
C LYS A 162 -3.04 -7.68 21.31
N GLU A 163 -3.07 -7.93 22.62
CA GLU A 163 -4.15 -8.68 23.26
C GLU A 163 -5.50 -7.98 23.08
N TYR A 164 -5.53 -6.66 23.28
CA TYR A 164 -6.73 -5.87 23.08
C TYR A 164 -7.17 -5.91 21.61
N TYR A 165 -6.24 -5.72 20.67
CA TYR A 165 -6.53 -5.83 19.24
C TYR A 165 -7.16 -7.19 18.89
N LEU A 166 -6.55 -8.29 19.32
CA LEU A 166 -7.03 -9.64 19.00
C LEU A 166 -8.43 -9.91 19.57
N LYS A 167 -8.70 -9.41 20.77
CA LYS A 167 -10.02 -9.55 21.42
C LYS A 167 -11.11 -8.77 20.68
N HIS A 168 -10.78 -7.66 20.00
CA HIS A 168 -11.77 -6.76 19.39
C HIS A 168 -11.80 -6.82 17.86
N ALA A 169 -10.84 -7.46 17.20
CA ALA A 169 -10.71 -7.57 15.74
C ALA A 169 -12.03 -7.94 15.04
N ALA A 170 -12.70 -9.01 15.50
CA ALA A 170 -13.99 -9.45 14.94
C ALA A 170 -15.12 -8.44 15.16
N ASN A 171 -15.14 -7.75 16.32
CA ASN A 171 -16.14 -6.73 16.62
C ASN A 171 -15.95 -5.49 15.72
N ILE A 172 -14.71 -5.09 15.46
CA ILE A 172 -14.38 -3.99 14.56
C ILE A 172 -14.87 -4.29 13.13
N ARG A 173 -14.62 -5.50 12.60
CA ARG A 173 -15.15 -5.93 11.30
C ARG A 173 -16.68 -5.85 11.26
N LYS A 174 -17.33 -6.35 12.32
CA LYS A 174 -18.79 -6.31 12.45
C LYS A 174 -19.30 -4.87 12.46
N GLU A 175 -18.65 -3.98 13.18
CA GLU A 175 -19.03 -2.57 13.25
C GLU A 175 -18.88 -1.86 11.89
N LEU A 176 -17.78 -2.11 11.16
CA LEU A 176 -17.62 -1.60 9.79
C LEU A 176 -18.81 -1.99 8.92
N LYS A 177 -19.20 -3.27 8.94
CA LYS A 177 -20.34 -3.77 8.17
C LYS A 177 -21.66 -3.15 8.64
N GLN A 178 -21.85 -2.97 9.95
CA GLN A 178 -23.09 -2.40 10.50
C GLN A 178 -23.26 -0.92 10.14
N ARG A 179 -22.18 -0.13 10.17
CA ARG A 179 -22.24 1.32 9.95
C ARG A 179 -22.18 1.71 8.49
N PHE A 180 -21.41 0.96 7.70
CA PHE A 180 -21.07 1.35 6.32
C PHE A 180 -21.40 0.27 5.28
N GLY A 181 -21.92 -0.89 5.68
CA GLY A 181 -22.35 -1.92 4.75
C GLY A 181 -23.51 -1.46 3.87
N ASP A 182 -23.59 -2.04 2.68
CA ASP A 182 -24.66 -1.77 1.72
C ASP A 182 -25.36 -3.09 1.33
N PRO A 183 -26.39 -3.51 2.07
CA PRO A 183 -27.10 -4.76 1.80
C PRO A 183 -27.76 -4.81 0.42
N LYS A 184 -28.14 -3.65 -0.15
CA LYS A 184 -28.76 -3.59 -1.48
C LYS A 184 -27.73 -3.91 -2.56
N PHE A 185 -26.53 -3.35 -2.43
CA PHE A 185 -25.42 -3.69 -3.31
C PHE A 185 -24.96 -5.13 -3.15
N GLU A 186 -24.85 -5.65 -1.92
CA GLU A 186 -24.49 -7.06 -1.69
C GLU A 186 -25.50 -8.02 -2.33
N ALA A 187 -26.78 -7.65 -2.37
CA ALA A 187 -27.84 -8.43 -3.01
C ALA A 187 -27.81 -8.37 -4.55
N ASP A 188 -27.49 -7.21 -5.14
CA ASP A 188 -27.59 -6.96 -6.59
C ASP A 188 -26.28 -6.45 -7.23
N MET A 189 -25.16 -7.04 -6.82
CA MET A 189 -23.83 -6.60 -7.26
C MET A 189 -23.62 -6.70 -8.77
N ALA A 190 -24.22 -7.72 -9.41
CA ALA A 190 -24.05 -7.97 -10.84
C ALA A 190 -24.61 -6.83 -11.70
N ASN A 191 -25.72 -6.21 -11.28
CA ASN A 191 -26.39 -5.16 -12.05
C ASN A 191 -26.01 -3.74 -11.61
N THR A 192 -25.45 -3.57 -10.41
CA THR A 192 -25.15 -2.25 -9.82
C THR A 192 -23.66 -1.86 -9.86
N SER A 193 -22.79 -2.72 -10.38
CA SER A 193 -21.35 -2.47 -10.46
C SER A 193 -20.97 -1.55 -11.61
N THR A 194 -20.13 -0.55 -11.35
CA THR A 194 -19.47 0.27 -12.38
C THR A 194 -18.31 -0.49 -13.04
N SER A 195 -17.73 0.07 -14.11
CA SER A 195 -16.53 -0.48 -14.78
C SER A 195 -15.37 -0.71 -13.79
N ASP A 196 -15.10 0.27 -12.93
CA ASP A 196 -14.02 0.20 -11.94
C ASP A 196 -14.27 -0.88 -10.89
N MET A 197 -15.54 -1.09 -10.50
CA MET A 197 -15.93 -2.17 -9.60
C MET A 197 -15.73 -3.54 -10.24
N GLN A 198 -16.08 -3.68 -11.53
CA GLN A 198 -15.85 -4.92 -12.30
C GLN A 198 -14.36 -5.23 -12.46
N MET A 199 -13.53 -4.21 -12.70
CA MET A 199 -12.06 -4.38 -12.73
C MET A 199 -11.52 -4.84 -11.36
N THR A 200 -12.04 -4.28 -10.27
CA THR A 200 -11.66 -4.65 -8.90
C THR A 200 -12.07 -6.09 -8.59
N HIS A 201 -13.31 -6.47 -8.93
CA HIS A 201 -13.82 -7.84 -8.74
C HIS A 201 -13.01 -8.88 -9.53
N THR A 202 -12.68 -8.58 -10.79
CA THR A 202 -11.81 -9.45 -11.61
C THR A 202 -10.45 -9.68 -10.96
N LYS A 203 -9.83 -8.62 -10.44
CA LYS A 203 -8.55 -8.73 -9.71
C LYS A 203 -8.68 -9.58 -8.45
N TYR A 204 -9.78 -9.47 -7.69
CA TYR A 204 -10.02 -10.34 -6.53
C TYR A 204 -10.09 -11.82 -6.91
N LEU A 205 -10.79 -12.17 -8.00
CA LEU A 205 -10.84 -13.55 -8.47
C LEU A 205 -9.44 -14.09 -8.85
N GLU A 206 -8.62 -13.27 -9.51
CA GLU A 206 -7.24 -13.64 -9.87
C GLU A 206 -6.36 -13.83 -8.62
N PHE A 207 -6.44 -12.91 -7.65
CA PHE A 207 -5.67 -12.99 -6.41
C PHE A 207 -6.10 -14.18 -5.55
N LEU A 208 -7.40 -14.42 -5.39
CA LEU A 208 -7.94 -15.53 -4.60
C LEU A 208 -7.49 -16.89 -5.11
N LYS A 209 -7.48 -17.09 -6.43
CA LYS A 209 -6.97 -18.34 -7.03
C LYS A 209 -5.54 -18.67 -6.60
N GLN A 210 -4.68 -17.65 -6.53
CA GLN A 210 -3.28 -17.85 -6.14
C GLN A 210 -3.10 -17.89 -4.62
N ASP A 211 -3.83 -17.06 -3.87
CA ASP A 211 -3.71 -16.95 -2.42
C ASP A 211 -4.26 -18.18 -1.70
N LEU A 212 -5.32 -18.81 -2.23
CA LEU A 212 -5.92 -20.02 -1.67
C LEU A 212 -5.27 -21.32 -2.15
N ALA A 213 -4.31 -21.26 -3.09
CA ALA A 213 -3.69 -22.45 -3.69
C ALA A 213 -3.04 -23.41 -2.68
N PHE A 214 -2.61 -22.91 -1.51
CA PHE A 214 -2.05 -23.71 -0.41
C PHE A 214 -2.88 -23.64 0.87
N ASN A 215 -4.15 -23.26 0.77
CA ASN A 215 -5.05 -23.25 1.91
C ASN A 215 -5.67 -24.65 2.08
N ASP A 216 -5.35 -25.33 3.18
CA ASP A 216 -5.79 -26.72 3.42
C ASP A 216 -7.31 -26.88 3.43
N ARG A 217 -8.05 -25.90 3.98
CA ARG A 217 -9.52 -25.93 4.00
C ARG A 217 -10.10 -25.79 2.61
N HIS A 218 -9.54 -24.89 1.79
CA HIS A 218 -9.93 -24.72 0.40
C HIS A 218 -9.61 -25.96 -0.43
N ASN A 219 -8.41 -26.52 -0.26
CA ASN A 219 -7.95 -27.69 -1.02
C ASN A 219 -8.68 -28.99 -0.64
N ALA A 220 -9.31 -29.06 0.53
CA ALA A 220 -10.17 -30.18 0.93
C ALA A 220 -11.56 -30.18 0.26
N LEU A 221 -11.94 -29.09 -0.41
CA LEU A 221 -13.21 -28.97 -1.12
C LEU A 221 -13.16 -29.67 -2.50
N SER A 222 -14.32 -30.03 -3.04
CA SER A 222 -14.43 -30.50 -4.43
C SER A 222 -14.06 -29.37 -5.42
N PRO A 223 -13.70 -29.66 -6.68
CA PRO A 223 -13.38 -28.61 -7.67
C PRO A 223 -14.52 -27.60 -7.89
N GLU A 224 -15.77 -28.06 -7.84
CA GLU A 224 -16.96 -27.20 -7.93
C GLU A 224 -17.08 -26.28 -6.71
N ASP A 225 -16.92 -26.84 -5.51
CA ASP A 225 -16.96 -26.09 -4.26
C ASP A 225 -15.76 -25.12 -4.12
N GLN A 226 -14.60 -25.44 -4.69
CA GLN A 226 -13.46 -24.52 -4.77
C GLN A 226 -13.80 -23.30 -5.62
N ALA A 227 -14.38 -23.51 -6.80
CA ALA A 227 -14.83 -22.42 -7.67
C ALA A 227 -15.91 -21.56 -6.99
N ALA A 228 -16.88 -22.20 -6.33
CA ALA A 228 -17.92 -21.53 -5.56
C ALA A 228 -17.33 -20.74 -4.37
N ASN A 229 -16.36 -21.32 -3.65
CA ASN A 229 -15.68 -20.66 -2.54
C ASN A 229 -14.94 -19.39 -3.00
N ILE A 230 -14.20 -19.46 -4.11
CA ILE A 230 -13.53 -18.29 -4.70
C ILE A 230 -14.55 -17.21 -5.08
N ALA A 231 -15.64 -17.59 -5.77
CA ALA A 231 -16.66 -16.65 -6.21
C ALA A 231 -17.37 -15.97 -5.02
N ASN A 232 -17.76 -16.74 -4.01
CA ASN A 232 -18.42 -16.23 -2.80
C ASN A 232 -17.48 -15.33 -1.98
N THR A 233 -16.21 -15.73 -1.86
CA THR A 233 -15.20 -14.92 -1.17
C THR A 233 -14.97 -13.59 -1.89
N ALA A 234 -14.85 -13.60 -3.22
CA ALA A 234 -14.71 -12.38 -4.03
C ALA A 234 -15.91 -11.44 -3.86
N LYS A 235 -17.13 -12.00 -3.82
CA LYS A 235 -18.36 -11.24 -3.56
C LYS A 235 -18.34 -10.60 -2.16
N GLU A 236 -17.93 -11.34 -1.14
CA GLU A 236 -17.84 -10.77 0.21
C GLU A 236 -16.76 -9.69 0.31
N MET A 237 -15.60 -9.89 -0.34
CA MET A 237 -14.56 -8.87 -0.44
C MET A 237 -15.08 -7.59 -1.09
N MET A 238 -15.88 -7.66 -2.15
CA MET A 238 -16.50 -6.49 -2.76
C MET A 238 -17.46 -5.75 -1.81
N GLY A 239 -18.26 -6.47 -1.03
CA GLY A 239 -19.13 -5.87 -0.01
C GLY A 239 -18.32 -5.12 1.06
N ARG A 240 -17.25 -5.74 1.56
CA ARG A 240 -16.35 -5.13 2.55
C ARG A 240 -15.55 -3.96 1.97
N TRP A 241 -15.13 -4.05 0.70
CA TRP A 241 -14.47 -2.96 -0.02
C TRP A 241 -15.38 -1.73 -0.13
N LYS A 242 -16.66 -1.94 -0.44
CA LYS A 242 -17.64 -0.85 -0.51
C LYS A 242 -17.86 -0.22 0.87
N ALA A 243 -18.00 -1.03 1.91
CA ALA A 243 -18.13 -0.54 3.28
C ALA A 243 -16.90 0.24 3.75
N PHE A 244 -15.70 -0.27 3.46
CA PHE A 244 -14.45 0.41 3.78
C PHE A 244 -14.32 1.73 3.01
N SER A 245 -14.66 1.75 1.72
CA SER A 245 -14.67 2.97 0.92
C SER A 245 -15.64 4.03 1.47
N ALA A 246 -16.83 3.62 1.93
CA ALA A 246 -17.79 4.50 2.58
C ALA A 246 -17.30 5.01 3.94
N ALA A 247 -16.65 4.17 4.75
CA ALA A 247 -16.02 4.58 6.00
C ALA A 247 -14.92 5.63 5.76
N LEU A 248 -14.08 5.43 4.76
CA LEU A 248 -13.04 6.39 4.37
C LEU A 248 -13.63 7.71 3.86
N ALA A 249 -14.77 7.67 3.16
CA ALA A 249 -15.46 8.87 2.67
C ALA A 249 -16.16 9.66 3.78
N ALA A 250 -16.49 9.00 4.91
CA ALA A 250 -17.10 9.65 6.07
C ALA A 250 -16.09 10.36 6.97
N VAL A 251 -14.78 10.18 6.75
CA VAL A 251 -13.75 10.93 7.46
C VAL A 251 -13.83 12.40 7.03
N PRO A 252 -13.99 13.36 7.96
CA PRO A 252 -14.20 14.77 7.62
C PRO A 252 -12.96 15.42 7.00
N THR A 253 -11.78 14.86 7.23
CA THR A 253 -10.53 15.32 6.63
C THR A 253 -10.57 15.13 5.12
N GLN A 254 -10.35 16.21 4.38
CA GLN A 254 -10.19 16.15 2.93
C GLN A 254 -8.78 15.66 2.60
N TYR A 255 -8.68 14.67 1.72
CA TYR A 255 -7.42 14.07 1.32
C TYR A 255 -7.27 14.11 -0.20
N ILE A 256 -6.04 14.26 -0.67
CA ILE A 256 -5.68 13.73 -1.99
C ILE A 256 -5.73 12.19 -1.88
N ARG A 257 -6.56 11.55 -2.70
CA ARG A 257 -6.74 10.09 -2.65
C ARG A 257 -5.68 9.41 -3.49
N LEU A 258 -4.81 8.62 -2.86
CA LEU A 258 -3.86 7.75 -3.53
C LEU A 258 -4.44 6.33 -3.65
N SER A 259 -3.94 5.55 -4.61
CA SER A 259 -4.44 4.21 -4.91
C SER A 259 -3.33 3.30 -5.43
N ILE A 260 -3.25 2.09 -4.86
CA ILE A 260 -2.47 0.97 -5.39
C ILE A 260 -3.25 0.16 -6.46
N HIS A 261 -4.41 0.63 -6.86
CA HIS A 261 -5.20 0.05 -7.95
C HIS A 261 -5.28 1.02 -9.12
N ASP A 262 -5.02 0.49 -10.30
CA ASP A 262 -5.22 1.18 -11.58
C ASP A 262 -6.67 1.66 -11.73
N SER A 263 -6.87 2.84 -12.30
CA SER A 263 -8.17 3.49 -12.49
C SER A 263 -8.10 4.64 -13.51
N GLY A 264 -9.25 5.19 -13.85
CA GLY A 264 -9.36 6.36 -14.74
C GLY A 264 -8.74 7.65 -14.19
N GLY A 265 -8.32 7.69 -12.92
CA GLY A 265 -7.56 8.82 -12.36
C GLY A 265 -8.42 9.98 -11.82
N LYS A 266 -9.72 10.04 -12.10
CA LYS A 266 -10.56 11.18 -11.69
C LYS A 266 -10.70 11.33 -10.17
N ASP A 267 -11.09 10.26 -9.48
CA ASP A 267 -11.42 10.30 -8.05
C ASP A 267 -10.24 9.90 -7.14
N LYS A 268 -9.11 9.49 -7.74
CA LYS A 268 -7.90 9.04 -7.04
C LYS A 268 -6.70 9.02 -7.99
N LEU A 269 -5.51 9.23 -7.45
CA LEU A 269 -4.24 9.03 -8.14
C LEU A 269 -3.81 7.56 -8.00
N SER A 270 -3.79 6.83 -9.11
CA SER A 270 -3.20 5.48 -9.15
C SER A 270 -1.69 5.60 -9.20
N MET A 271 -0.95 4.93 -8.32
CA MET A 271 0.52 4.97 -8.30
C MET A 271 1.16 3.61 -8.06
N ALA A 272 2.32 3.39 -8.67
CA ALA A 272 3.20 2.30 -8.29
C ALA A 272 3.97 2.71 -7.02
N ILE A 273 3.59 2.14 -5.86
CA ILE A 273 4.25 2.48 -4.59
C ILE A 273 5.68 1.96 -4.50
N ILE A 274 6.06 1.03 -5.39
CA ILE A 274 7.45 0.74 -5.71
C ILE A 274 7.65 1.17 -7.17
N PRO A 275 8.56 2.12 -7.46
CA PRO A 275 8.86 2.53 -8.83
C PRO A 275 9.14 1.32 -9.74
N GLN A 276 8.47 1.26 -10.88
CA GLN A 276 8.65 0.20 -11.87
C GLN A 276 9.64 0.62 -12.94
N GLN A 277 10.32 -0.35 -13.56
CA GLN A 277 11.19 -0.09 -14.71
C GLN A 277 10.38 0.39 -15.93
N GLU A 278 9.19 -0.18 -16.12
CA GLU A 278 8.26 0.25 -17.15
C GLU A 278 7.41 1.42 -16.64
N LYS A 279 7.46 2.56 -17.35
CA LYS A 279 6.67 3.74 -17.04
C LYS A 279 5.18 3.47 -17.22
N GLY A 280 4.36 3.93 -16.29
CA GLY A 280 2.92 3.74 -16.31
C GLY A 280 2.48 2.34 -15.90
N ALA A 281 3.39 1.44 -15.52
CA ALA A 281 3.04 0.13 -14.99
C ALA A 281 2.79 0.22 -13.49
N LEU A 282 1.68 -0.35 -13.02
CA LEU A 282 1.37 -0.42 -11.59
C LEU A 282 2.34 -1.34 -10.82
N GLY A 283 2.83 -2.38 -11.49
CA GLY A 283 3.63 -3.43 -10.86
C GLY A 283 2.85 -4.29 -9.88
N ALA A 284 3.56 -5.20 -9.21
CA ALA A 284 3.02 -5.98 -8.11
C ALA A 284 3.18 -5.21 -6.80
N THR A 285 2.17 -5.24 -5.94
CA THR A 285 2.29 -4.63 -4.62
C THR A 285 3.30 -5.40 -3.75
N PRO A 286 3.93 -4.72 -2.77
CA PRO A 286 4.92 -5.34 -1.88
C PRO A 286 4.40 -6.61 -1.18
N TRP A 287 3.10 -6.65 -0.85
CA TRP A 287 2.48 -7.76 -0.16
C TRP A 287 2.04 -8.92 -1.05
N HIS A 288 2.23 -8.81 -2.37
CA HIS A 288 1.97 -9.89 -3.34
C HIS A 288 3.22 -10.27 -4.14
N SER A 289 4.39 -9.79 -3.74
CA SER A 289 5.66 -10.01 -4.44
C SER A 289 6.85 -10.03 -3.48
N THR A 290 8.03 -10.28 -4.03
CA THR A 290 9.35 -10.07 -3.43
C THR A 290 10.15 -9.13 -4.31
N LEU A 291 11.13 -8.45 -3.70
CA LEU A 291 12.09 -7.63 -4.43
C LEU A 291 13.28 -8.46 -4.90
N VAL A 292 13.74 -8.14 -6.11
CA VAL A 292 15.00 -8.59 -6.68
C VAL A 292 15.87 -7.36 -6.92
N ILE A 293 17.12 -7.43 -6.44
CA ILE A 293 18.19 -6.49 -6.76
C ILE A 293 19.03 -7.10 -7.88
N GLU A 294 19.04 -6.45 -9.03
CA GLU A 294 19.81 -6.86 -10.21
C GLU A 294 21.31 -6.58 -10.03
N ALA A 295 22.14 -7.16 -10.91
CA ALA A 295 23.59 -6.99 -10.88
C ALA A 295 24.03 -5.53 -11.10
N ASP A 296 23.23 -4.75 -11.83
CA ASP A 296 23.43 -3.31 -12.04
C ASP A 296 22.83 -2.43 -10.93
N GLY A 297 22.25 -3.06 -9.89
CA GLY A 297 21.59 -2.38 -8.77
C GLY A 297 20.16 -1.95 -9.05
N THR A 298 19.62 -2.21 -10.25
CA THR A 298 18.20 -1.94 -10.52
C THR A 298 17.30 -2.88 -9.71
N LEU A 299 16.08 -2.43 -9.46
CA LEU A 299 15.11 -3.17 -8.66
C LEU A 299 13.93 -3.62 -9.52
N ARG A 300 13.43 -4.82 -9.24
CA ARG A 300 12.15 -5.27 -9.79
C ARG A 300 11.33 -6.05 -8.76
N THR A 301 10.02 -5.88 -8.84
CA THR A 301 9.05 -6.68 -8.08
C THR A 301 8.70 -7.95 -8.86
N VAL A 302 8.72 -9.11 -8.19
CA VAL A 302 8.39 -10.39 -8.82
C VAL A 302 7.75 -11.35 -7.82
N GLN A 303 6.95 -12.31 -8.29
CA GLN A 303 6.51 -13.42 -7.44
C GLN A 303 7.68 -14.34 -7.10
N ARG A 304 7.77 -14.78 -5.84
CA ARG A 304 8.83 -15.66 -5.32
C ARG A 304 9.10 -16.90 -6.20
N CYS A 305 8.07 -17.57 -6.71
CA CYS A 305 8.23 -18.77 -7.54
C CYS A 305 8.93 -18.51 -8.88
N LYS A 306 8.91 -17.27 -9.37
CA LYS A 306 9.53 -16.87 -10.64
C LYS A 306 10.99 -16.45 -10.47
N VAL A 307 11.54 -16.47 -9.26
CA VAL A 307 12.95 -16.16 -9.01
C VAL A 307 13.79 -17.41 -9.27
N ASP A 308 14.72 -17.31 -10.22
CA ASP A 308 15.69 -18.38 -10.49
C ASP A 308 16.73 -18.46 -9.36
N LYS A 309 16.73 -19.57 -8.61
CA LYS A 309 17.69 -19.82 -7.53
C LYS A 309 19.11 -20.07 -8.02
N GLY A 310 19.30 -20.36 -9.32
CA GLY A 310 20.61 -20.43 -9.97
C GLY A 310 21.25 -19.04 -10.06
N SER A 311 20.51 -18.07 -10.58
CA SER A 311 20.99 -16.70 -10.84
C SER A 311 20.90 -15.76 -9.63
N TYR A 312 19.99 -16.01 -8.68
CA TYR A 312 19.75 -15.12 -7.54
C TYR A 312 19.95 -15.84 -6.20
N GLN A 313 20.38 -15.10 -5.19
CA GLN A 313 20.50 -15.55 -3.81
C GLN A 313 19.53 -14.81 -2.90
N LEU A 314 19.00 -15.52 -1.89
CA LEU A 314 18.15 -14.93 -0.87
C LEU A 314 19.03 -14.20 0.15
N ILE A 315 18.73 -12.93 0.38
CA ILE A 315 19.35 -12.10 1.40
C ILE A 315 18.46 -12.10 2.63
N CYS A 316 19.06 -12.30 3.80
CA CYS A 316 18.39 -12.20 5.09
C CYS A 316 18.88 -10.97 5.87
N ARG A 317 17.98 -10.35 6.63
CA ARG A 317 18.26 -9.30 7.61
C ARG A 317 17.67 -9.76 8.95
N ASP A 318 18.49 -9.77 10.00
CA ASP A 318 18.10 -10.26 11.33
C ASP A 318 17.47 -11.67 11.30
N ASP A 319 18.14 -12.58 10.59
CA ASP A 319 17.73 -13.98 10.35
C ASP A 319 16.36 -14.14 9.63
N ARG A 320 15.84 -13.07 9.03
CA ARG A 320 14.58 -13.07 8.28
C ARG A 320 14.83 -12.83 6.78
N PRO A 321 14.14 -13.55 5.89
CA PRO A 321 14.16 -13.27 4.45
C PRO A 321 13.81 -11.80 4.16
N TYR A 322 14.64 -11.13 3.36
CA TYR A 322 14.52 -9.69 3.12
C TYR A 322 14.34 -9.32 1.64
N CYS A 323 15.15 -9.90 0.75
CA CYS A 323 15.00 -9.76 -0.70
C CYS A 323 15.83 -10.82 -1.43
N PHE A 324 15.72 -10.88 -2.75
CA PHE A 324 16.68 -11.58 -3.59
C PHE A 324 17.70 -10.61 -4.19
N ARG A 325 18.91 -11.09 -4.47
CA ARG A 325 19.95 -10.34 -5.18
C ARG A 325 20.62 -11.22 -6.24
N ALA A 326 20.97 -10.66 -7.38
CA ALA A 326 21.76 -11.34 -8.40
C ALA A 326 23.10 -11.82 -7.82
N LYS A 327 23.52 -13.04 -8.16
CA LYS A 327 24.84 -13.54 -7.79
C LYS A 327 25.88 -12.87 -8.69
N LEU A 328 26.89 -12.24 -8.10
CA LEU A 328 28.03 -11.70 -8.83
C LEU A 328 29.09 -12.81 -8.96
N GLU A 329 29.63 -12.99 -10.17
CA GLU A 329 30.73 -13.95 -10.38
C GLU A 329 32.00 -13.46 -9.68
N GLY A 330 32.55 -14.27 -8.78
CA GLY A 330 33.89 -14.05 -8.20
C GLY A 330 33.99 -13.15 -6.96
N GLU A 331 32.88 -12.70 -6.35
CA GLU A 331 32.93 -11.92 -5.11
C GLU A 331 32.56 -12.75 -3.86
N ASP A 332 33.45 -12.77 -2.85
CA ASP A 332 33.13 -13.21 -1.49
C ASP A 332 32.36 -12.08 -0.76
N ASP A 333 31.04 -12.23 -0.76
CA ASP A 333 30.05 -11.24 -0.32
C ASP A 333 29.86 -11.21 1.22
N SER A 334 30.59 -12.04 1.96
CA SER A 334 30.41 -12.24 3.41
C SER A 334 30.64 -10.98 4.26
N ASN A 335 31.34 -9.98 3.70
CA ASN A 335 31.75 -8.76 4.41
C ASN A 335 31.13 -7.46 3.89
N LYS A 336 30.12 -7.46 3.01
CA LYS A 336 29.51 -6.20 2.51
C LYS A 336 28.09 -5.99 3.08
N THR A 337 27.78 -4.77 3.50
CA THR A 337 26.41 -4.28 3.76
C THR A 337 26.01 -3.28 2.70
N PHE A 338 24.81 -3.46 2.17
CA PHE A 338 24.26 -2.62 1.11
C PHE A 338 23.15 -1.76 1.72
N GLU A 339 23.37 -0.44 1.75
CA GLU A 339 22.44 0.54 2.28
C GLU A 339 21.93 1.39 1.12
N GLN A 340 20.65 1.29 0.82
CA GLN A 340 20.06 1.97 -0.33
C GLN A 340 19.85 3.47 -0.04
N LEU A 341 20.27 4.30 -0.99
CA LEU A 341 19.92 5.71 -1.02
C LEU A 341 18.64 5.86 -1.86
N TYR A 342 17.61 6.40 -1.24
CA TYR A 342 16.37 6.75 -1.91
C TYR A 342 16.42 8.25 -2.29
N PRO A 343 15.95 8.70 -3.47
CA PRO A 343 15.31 7.94 -4.56
C PRO A 343 16.28 7.25 -5.53
N SER A 344 17.60 7.48 -5.41
CA SER A 344 18.61 6.80 -6.23
C SER A 344 19.92 6.60 -5.48
N GLY A 345 20.56 5.45 -5.71
CA GLY A 345 21.89 5.10 -5.22
C GLY A 345 21.93 3.85 -4.32
N LEU A 346 23.09 3.20 -4.32
CA LEU A 346 23.41 2.05 -3.47
C LEU A 346 24.72 2.37 -2.74
N THR A 347 24.68 2.46 -1.42
CA THR A 347 25.89 2.56 -0.61
C THR A 347 26.35 1.14 -0.29
N ILE A 348 27.53 0.77 -0.77
CA ILE A 348 28.18 -0.48 -0.42
C ILE A 348 29.19 -0.17 0.69
N ARG A 349 28.99 -0.71 1.89
CA ARG A 349 29.93 -0.58 3.01
C ARG A 349 30.54 -1.94 3.35
N ASP A 350 31.81 -1.97 3.72
CA ASP A 350 32.43 -3.14 4.34
C ASP A 350 31.93 -3.24 5.79
N ARG A 351 31.46 -4.41 6.23
CA ARG A 351 31.05 -4.71 7.61
C ARG A 351 32.15 -4.36 8.61
N LYS A 352 33.42 -4.50 8.24
CA LYS A 352 34.57 -4.15 9.08
C LYS A 352 34.73 -2.64 9.29
N ALA A 353 34.20 -1.82 8.37
CA ALA A 353 34.27 -0.37 8.46
C ALA A 353 33.13 0.25 9.30
N VAL A 354 32.07 -0.51 9.60
CA VAL A 354 30.90 -0.04 10.39
C VAL A 354 31.05 -0.35 11.90
N ALA A 355 32.01 -1.21 12.27
CA ALA A 355 32.28 -1.61 13.66
C ALA A 355 33.42 -0.80 14.32
N ALA A 356 33.84 0.32 13.73
CA ALA A 356 34.91 1.18 14.24
C ALA A 356 34.37 2.51 14.80
#